data_AF-A0A2G5DDF9-F1
#
_entry.id   AF-A0A2G5DDF9-F1
#
_cell.length_a   1.000
_cell.length_b   1.000
_cell.length_c   1.000
_cell.angle_alpha   90.00
_cell.angle_beta   90.00
_cell.angle_gamma   90.00
#
_symmetry.space_group_name_H-M   'P 1'
#
loop_
_entity.id
_entity.type
_entity.pdbx_description
1 polymer ?
#
loop_
_entity_poly.entity_id
_entity_poly.type
_entity_poly.pdbx_seq_one_letter_code
_entity_poly.pdbx_strand_id
1 'polypeptide(L)'
;MEYLSRVEDVSALRLTSCVNLKHLELDVCPNRHQLRATTFLLSSCPNVETLLIYIRVKFTLFDKRKMECCWESQESSTEGILKNLKTVKFVFFEGNEGELDLVRYLLTNANILETMDINYFKQTQEMIVSMKEKIMAFIKVSPHAVISFSTY
;
A
#
# COMPACT_ATOMS: atom_id res chain seq x y z
N MET A 1 -18.65 -23.57 5.59
CA MET A 1 -17.54 -22.95 6.31
C MET A 1 -16.35 -23.87 6.18
N GLU A 2 -15.41 -23.52 5.29
CA GLU A 2 -14.15 -24.25 5.15
C GLU A 2 -13.05 -23.44 5.82
N TYR A 3 -12.39 -24.06 6.79
CA TYR A 3 -11.20 -23.53 7.45
C TYR A 3 -9.98 -23.82 6.57
N LEU A 4 -9.36 -22.77 6.01
CA LEU A 4 -8.07 -22.89 5.34
C LEU A 4 -6.96 -22.99 6.39
N SER A 5 -6.68 -24.20 6.85
CA SER A 5 -5.50 -24.48 7.68
C SER A 5 -4.25 -24.65 6.82
N ARG A 6 -3.20 -23.87 7.13
CA ARG A 6 -1.79 -24.06 6.76
C ARG A 6 -1.55 -24.43 5.30
N VAL A 7 -1.44 -23.43 4.44
CA VAL A 7 -0.67 -23.57 3.20
C VAL A 7 0.77 -23.20 3.54
N GLU A 8 1.62 -24.21 3.72
CA GLU A 8 3.07 -24.09 3.97
C GLU A 8 3.88 -23.74 2.71
N ASP A 9 3.20 -23.39 1.62
CA ASP A 9 3.85 -22.96 0.38
C ASP A 9 2.99 -21.90 -0.33
N VAL A 10 3.04 -20.67 0.20
CA VAL A 10 2.33 -19.51 -0.38
C VAL A 10 2.82 -19.22 -1.81
N SER A 11 4.00 -19.74 -2.19
CA SER A 11 4.60 -19.65 -3.53
C SER A 11 3.81 -20.39 -4.61
N ALA A 12 2.98 -21.37 -4.22
CA ALA A 12 2.11 -22.11 -5.14
C ALA A 12 0.77 -21.42 -5.41
N LEU A 13 0.42 -20.39 -4.63
CA LEU A 13 -0.75 -19.56 -4.89
C LEU A 13 -0.41 -18.56 -5.99
N ARG A 14 -0.40 -19.03 -7.25
CA ARG A 14 -0.72 -18.16 -8.37
C ARG A 14 -2.17 -17.73 -8.16
N LEU A 15 -2.37 -16.68 -7.35
CA LEU A 15 -3.64 -15.98 -7.25
C LEU A 15 -4.11 -15.79 -8.68
N THR A 16 -5.23 -16.45 -9.01
CA THR A 16 -5.85 -16.37 -10.33
C THR A 16 -5.92 -14.90 -10.69
N SER A 17 -5.16 -14.50 -11.72
CA SER A 17 -4.96 -13.08 -12.01
C SER A 17 -6.31 -12.39 -12.11
N CYS A 18 -6.56 -11.44 -11.21
CA CYS A 18 -7.82 -10.69 -11.12
C CYS A 18 -7.83 -9.59 -12.19
N VAL A 19 -7.72 -9.98 -13.46
CA VAL A 19 -7.55 -9.07 -14.61
C VAL A 19 -8.73 -8.13 -14.82
N ASN A 20 -9.89 -8.44 -14.25
CA ASN A 20 -11.08 -7.58 -14.35
C ASN A 20 -11.19 -6.60 -13.18
N LEU A 21 -10.33 -6.72 -12.16
CA LEU A 21 -10.38 -5.87 -10.97
C LEU A 21 -9.74 -4.51 -11.29
N LYS A 22 -10.58 -3.46 -11.26
CA LYS A 22 -10.14 -2.07 -11.45
C LYS A 22 -9.97 -1.32 -10.14
N HIS A 23 -10.68 -1.72 -9.11
CA HIS A 23 -10.67 -1.07 -7.80
C HIS A 23 -10.28 -2.10 -6.74
N LEU A 24 -9.25 -1.79 -5.96
CA LEU A 24 -8.77 -2.62 -4.88
C LEU A 24 -8.78 -1.83 -3.59
N GLU A 25 -9.46 -2.34 -2.57
CA GLU A 25 -9.42 -1.82 -1.21
C GLU A 25 -8.62 -2.78 -0.33
N LEU A 26 -7.65 -2.22 0.40
CA LEU A 26 -6.78 -2.97 1.30
C LEU A 26 -6.87 -2.40 2.70
N ASP A 27 -6.97 -3.29 3.67
CA ASP A 27 -6.85 -2.97 5.08
C ASP A 27 -5.51 -3.54 5.58
N VAL A 28 -4.60 -2.66 5.98
CA VAL A 28 -3.18 -3.00 6.17
C VAL A 28 -2.72 -2.63 7.57
N CYS A 29 -2.03 -3.57 8.22
CA CYS A 29 -1.40 -3.32 9.51
C CYS A 29 -0.11 -2.50 9.33
N PRO A 30 0.13 -1.45 10.14
CA PRO A 30 1.35 -0.65 10.07
C PRO A 30 2.53 -1.44 10.65
N ASN A 31 3.19 -2.20 9.78
CA ASN A 31 4.38 -2.98 10.06
C ASN A 31 5.35 -2.95 8.86
N ARG A 32 6.62 -3.32 9.11
CA ARG A 32 7.70 -3.28 8.10
C ARG A 32 7.49 -4.16 6.86
N HIS A 33 6.51 -5.06 6.88
CA HIS A 33 6.20 -5.98 5.78
C HIS A 33 5.02 -5.49 4.92
N GLN A 34 4.44 -4.33 5.24
CA GLN A 34 3.31 -3.71 4.52
C GLN A 34 3.59 -3.57 3.03
N LEU A 35 4.74 -2.99 2.66
CA LEU A 35 5.12 -2.83 1.26
C LEU A 35 5.03 -4.16 0.51
N ARG A 36 5.61 -5.23 1.07
CA ARG A 36 5.67 -6.54 0.43
C ARG A 36 4.29 -7.18 0.27
N ALA A 37 3.45 -7.10 1.29
CA ALA A 37 2.09 -7.62 1.24
C ALA A 37 1.27 -6.91 0.15
N THR A 38 1.36 -5.58 0.11
CA THR A 38 0.66 -4.75 -0.88
C THR A 38 1.17 -5.03 -2.30
N THR A 39 2.48 -5.13 -2.51
CA THR A 39 3.03 -5.42 -3.85
C THR A 39 2.68 -6.82 -4.34
N PHE A 40 2.66 -7.81 -3.45
CA PHE A 40 2.21 -9.17 -3.78
C PHE A 40 0.74 -9.21 -4.21
N LEU A 41 -0.14 -8.46 -3.53
CA LEU A 41 -1.54 -8.37 -3.94
C LEU A 41 -1.71 -7.63 -5.27
N LEU A 42 -0.95 -6.55 -5.48
CA LEU A 42 -0.98 -5.78 -6.72
C LEU A 42 -0.46 -6.59 -7.92
N SER A 43 0.53 -7.47 -7.72
CA SER A 43 1.00 -8.37 -8.80
C SER A 43 -0.07 -9.34 -9.27
N SER A 44 -1.04 -9.65 -8.41
CA SER A 44 -2.18 -10.52 -8.72
C SER A 44 -3.32 -9.76 -9.42
N CYS A 45 -3.31 -8.43 -9.40
CA CYS A 45 -4.37 -7.56 -9.93
C CYS A 45 -3.78 -6.52 -10.90
N PRO A 46 -3.25 -6.95 -12.07
CA PRO A 46 -2.43 -6.10 -12.95
C PRO A 46 -3.17 -4.92 -13.61
N ASN A 47 -4.51 -4.97 -13.62
CA ASN A 47 -5.36 -3.95 -14.25
C ASN A 47 -6.04 -3.02 -13.24
N VAL A 48 -5.58 -3.01 -11.99
CA VAL A 48 -6.08 -2.08 -10.97
C VAL A 48 -5.77 -0.65 -11.40
N GLU A 49 -6.81 0.17 -11.44
CA GLU A 49 -6.76 1.61 -11.73
C GLU A 49 -6.85 2.44 -10.45
N THR A 50 -7.55 1.94 -9.43
CA THR A 50 -7.73 2.63 -8.15
C THR A 50 -7.35 1.73 -6.98
N LEU A 51 -6.47 2.23 -6.11
CA LEU A 51 -6.04 1.58 -4.88
C LEU A 51 -6.43 2.42 -3.67
N LEU A 52 -7.23 1.87 -2.77
CA LEU A 52 -7.58 2.47 -1.48
C LEU A 52 -6.93 1.66 -0.36
N ILE A 53 -6.20 2.33 0.51
CA ILE A 53 -5.42 1.71 1.59
C ILE A 53 -5.89 2.30 2.92
N TYR A 54 -6.54 1.47 3.73
CA TYR A 54 -6.85 1.75 5.11
C TYR A 54 -5.70 1.25 5.98
N ILE A 55 -5.07 2.15 6.72
CA ILE A 55 -4.03 1.78 7.68
C ILE A 55 -4.70 1.56 9.04
N ARG A 56 -4.53 0.35 9.60
CA ARG A 56 -5.09 0.03 10.91
C ARG A 56 -4.41 0.84 12.00
N VAL A 57 -5.18 1.70 12.65
CA VAL A 57 -4.76 2.33 13.89
C VAL A 57 -4.55 1.25 14.95
N LYS A 58 -3.36 1.20 15.55
CA LYS A 58 -3.06 0.26 16.64
C LYS A 58 -3.89 0.61 17.88
N PHE A 59 -5.08 0.04 18.02
CA PHE A 59 -5.80 0.07 19.29
C PHE A 59 -5.08 -0.86 20.27
N THR A 60 -4.50 -0.27 21.33
CA THR A 60 -3.64 -0.91 22.34
C THR A 60 -4.32 -1.99 23.21
N LEU A 61 -5.51 -2.49 22.87
CA LEU A 61 -6.27 -3.36 23.76
C LEU A 61 -6.53 -4.80 23.27
N PHE A 62 -6.39 -5.15 21.98
CA PHE A 62 -6.77 -6.52 21.56
C PHE A 62 -5.91 -7.22 20.51
N ASP A 63 -4.91 -6.60 19.89
CA ASP A 63 -4.16 -7.29 18.82
C ASP A 63 -2.86 -7.93 19.32
N LYS A 64 -3.01 -8.88 20.27
CA LYS A 64 -1.96 -9.86 20.63
C LYS A 64 -1.86 -11.00 19.61
N ARG A 65 -2.61 -10.95 18.50
CA ARG A 65 -2.28 -11.80 17.36
C ARG A 65 -1.09 -11.18 16.67
N LYS A 66 0.08 -11.68 17.07
CA LYS A 66 1.32 -11.65 16.29
C LYS A 66 1.00 -12.31 14.93
N MET A 67 0.31 -11.59 14.06
CA MET A 67 0.12 -12.00 12.68
C MET A 67 1.45 -11.69 12.02
N GLU A 68 2.41 -12.59 12.25
CA GLU A 68 3.62 -12.71 11.46
C GLU A 68 3.12 -12.98 10.03
N CYS A 69 2.94 -11.90 9.29
CA CYS A 69 2.38 -11.96 7.95
C CYS A 69 3.30 -12.84 7.11
N CYS A 70 2.76 -13.93 6.57
CA CYS A 70 3.46 -15.04 5.89
C CYS A 70 4.15 -14.67 4.57
N TRP A 71 4.57 -13.42 4.39
CA TRP A 71 5.19 -12.90 3.17
C TRP A 71 6.72 -12.96 3.29
N GLU A 72 7.26 -14.10 3.70
CA GLU A 72 8.69 -14.39 3.61
C GLU A 72 9.00 -14.95 2.23
N SER A 73 9.99 -14.36 1.56
CA SER A 73 10.56 -14.81 0.29
C SER A 73 9.67 -14.72 -0.97
N GLN A 74 9.65 -13.54 -1.59
CA GLN A 74 9.93 -13.46 -3.03
C GLN A 74 10.46 -12.07 -3.41
N GLU A 75 11.55 -12.03 -4.16
CA GLU A 75 11.93 -10.88 -5.00
C GLU A 75 11.11 -11.04 -6.28
N SER A 76 10.05 -10.23 -6.43
CA SER A 76 9.36 -10.13 -7.72
C SER A 76 9.80 -8.85 -8.39
N SER A 77 10.23 -8.96 -9.64
CA SER A 77 10.54 -7.81 -10.48
C SER A 77 9.31 -6.92 -10.55
N THR A 78 9.47 -5.67 -10.14
CA THR A 78 8.37 -4.69 -10.00
C THR A 78 7.96 -4.08 -11.33
N GLU A 79 8.65 -4.48 -12.41
CA GLU A 79 8.56 -3.90 -13.73
C GLU A 79 7.20 -4.20 -14.35
N GLY A 80 6.30 -3.23 -14.25
CA GLY A 80 5.01 -3.25 -14.90
C GLY A 80 3.81 -3.63 -14.04
N ILE A 81 4.00 -3.88 -12.73
CA ILE A 81 2.90 -4.25 -11.82
C ILE A 81 1.87 -3.12 -11.70
N LEU A 82 2.31 -1.85 -11.80
CA LEU A 82 1.47 -0.67 -11.59
C LEU A 82 1.13 0.09 -12.89
N LYS A 83 1.19 -0.58 -14.05
CA LYS A 83 1.01 0.05 -15.38
C LYS A 83 -0.33 0.75 -15.56
N ASN A 84 -1.36 0.31 -14.85
CA ASN A 84 -2.72 0.83 -14.98
C ASN A 84 -3.15 1.70 -13.80
N LEU A 85 -2.30 1.85 -12.77
CA LEU A 85 -2.67 2.51 -11.53
C LEU A 85 -2.72 4.04 -11.72
N LYS A 86 -3.92 4.62 -11.59
CA LYS A 86 -4.18 6.05 -11.78
C LYS A 86 -4.44 6.78 -10.47
N THR A 87 -5.11 6.12 -9.53
CA THR A 87 -5.53 6.75 -8.27
C THR A 87 -5.11 5.92 -7.08
N VAL A 88 -4.50 6.57 -6.10
CA VAL A 88 -4.16 5.98 -4.81
C VAL A 88 -4.74 6.84 -3.70
N LYS A 89 -5.33 6.21 -2.69
CA LYS A 89 -5.79 6.91 -1.49
C LYS A 89 -5.35 6.18 -0.24
N PHE A 90 -4.66 6.90 0.65
CA PHE A 90 -4.32 6.44 1.99
C PHE A 90 -5.30 7.03 3.00
N VAL A 91 -5.83 6.17 3.87
CA VAL A 91 -6.72 6.53 4.96
C VAL A 91 -6.06 6.13 6.27
N PHE A 92 -6.08 7.06 7.23
CA PHE A 92 -5.44 6.95 8.54
C PHE A 92 -3.91 6.84 8.49
N PHE A 93 -3.28 7.65 7.64
CA PHE A 93 -1.82 7.68 7.47
C PHE A 93 -1.11 8.23 8.72
N GLU A 94 -0.15 7.47 9.26
CA GLU A 94 0.65 7.83 10.43
C GLU A 94 2.08 8.26 10.05
N GLY A 95 2.54 7.91 8.85
CA GLY A 95 3.85 8.26 8.30
C GLY A 95 5.02 7.53 8.92
N ASN A 96 4.80 6.30 9.39
CA ASN A 96 5.91 5.42 9.72
C ASN A 96 6.71 5.01 8.47
N GLU A 97 7.91 4.49 8.65
CA GLU A 97 8.82 4.12 7.56
C GLU A 97 8.17 3.14 6.56
N GLY A 98 7.36 2.18 7.01
CA GLY A 98 6.71 1.22 6.12
C GLY A 98 5.66 1.86 5.19
N GLU A 99 4.93 2.84 5.71
CA GLU A 99 3.97 3.63 4.93
C GLU A 99 4.68 4.56 3.94
N LEU A 100 5.76 5.23 4.38
CA LEU A 100 6.58 6.08 3.53
C LEU A 100 7.27 5.29 2.41
N ASP A 101 7.76 4.08 2.71
CA ASP A 101 8.32 3.17 1.73
C ASP A 101 7.28 2.76 0.68
N LEU A 102 6.04 2.51 1.10
CA LEU A 102 4.93 2.21 0.18
C LEU A 102 4.58 3.42 -0.70
N VAL A 103 4.50 4.63 -0.14
CA VAL A 103 4.31 5.85 -0.91
C VAL A 103 5.42 6.01 -1.95
N ARG A 104 6.69 5.90 -1.53
CA ARG A 104 7.86 5.99 -2.42
C ARG A 104 7.81 4.94 -3.53
N TYR A 105 7.45 3.71 -3.20
CA TYR A 105 7.32 2.63 -4.17
C TYR A 105 6.27 2.94 -5.24
N LEU A 106 5.07 3.37 -4.81
CA LEU A 106 3.99 3.70 -5.74
C LEU A 106 4.37 4.87 -6.65
N LEU A 107 4.97 5.93 -6.10
CA LEU A 107 5.41 7.10 -6.87
C LEU A 107 6.52 6.81 -7.88
N THR A 108 7.37 5.82 -7.61
CA THR A 108 8.50 5.45 -8.48
C THR A 108 8.14 4.38 -9.52
N ASN A 109 7.04 3.64 -9.35
CA ASN A 109 6.66 2.53 -10.24
C ASN A 109 5.33 2.75 -11.01
N ALA A 110 4.48 3.69 -10.60
CA ALA A 110 3.20 3.97 -11.28
C ALA A 110 3.33 5.10 -12.32
N ASN A 111 3.63 4.71 -13.57
CA ASN A 111 3.95 5.64 -14.66
C ASN A 111 2.78 6.53 -15.11
N ILE A 112 1.54 6.11 -14.88
CA ILE A 112 0.34 6.86 -15.27
C ILE A 112 -0.46 7.35 -14.07
N LEU A 113 0.16 7.40 -12.88
CA LEU A 113 -0.51 7.87 -11.68
C LEU A 113 -0.96 9.33 -11.87
N GLU A 114 -2.25 9.58 -11.67
CA GLU A 114 -2.87 10.90 -11.78
C GLU A 114 -3.03 11.53 -10.40
N THR A 115 -3.51 10.76 -9.41
CA THR A 115 -3.82 11.27 -8.07
C THR A 115 -3.31 10.37 -6.96
N MET A 116 -2.75 10.98 -5.92
CA MET A 116 -2.42 10.34 -4.64
C MET A 116 -2.94 11.18 -3.48
N ASP A 117 -3.96 10.68 -2.80
CA ASP A 117 -4.57 11.36 -1.65
C ASP A 117 -4.08 10.74 -0.35
N ILE A 118 -3.53 11.57 0.55
CA ILE A 118 -2.99 11.12 1.83
C ILE A 118 -3.79 11.77 2.96
N ASN A 119 -4.57 10.96 3.67
CA ASN A 119 -5.40 11.40 4.80
C ASN A 119 -4.75 10.99 6.12
N TYR A 120 -4.21 11.96 6.85
CA TYR A 120 -3.49 11.74 8.11
C TYR A 120 -4.42 11.34 9.27
N PHE A 121 -3.94 10.49 10.17
CA PHE A 121 -4.64 10.14 11.41
C PHE A 121 -4.13 10.94 12.62
N LYS A 122 -4.91 11.93 13.09
CA LYS A 122 -4.66 12.66 14.36
C LYS A 122 -3.22 13.16 14.56
N GLN A 123 -2.58 13.61 13.48
CA GLN A 123 -1.19 14.08 13.50
C GLN A 123 -1.11 15.56 13.91
N THR A 124 -0.02 15.95 14.56
CA THR A 124 0.24 17.37 14.84
C THR A 124 0.60 18.11 13.55
N GLN A 125 0.39 19.43 13.51
CA GLN A 125 0.73 20.23 12.32
C GLN A 125 2.22 20.14 11.97
N GLU A 126 3.11 20.12 12.97
CA GLU A 126 4.55 19.96 12.77
C GLU A 126 4.90 18.61 12.11
N MET A 127 4.30 17.52 12.60
CA MET A 127 4.48 16.20 12.01
C MET A 127 3.95 16.15 10.57
N ILE A 128 2.78 16.74 10.31
CA ILE A 128 2.19 16.83 8.97
C ILE A 128 3.12 17.57 8.01
N VAL A 129 3.65 18.73 8.41
CA VAL A 129 4.58 19.52 7.60
C VAL A 129 5.83 18.71 7.28
N SER A 130 6.45 18.09 8.29
CA SER A 130 7.65 17.26 8.10
C SER A 130 7.39 16.07 7.16
N MET A 131 6.27 15.38 7.32
CA MET A 131 5.89 14.25 6.45
C MET A 131 5.60 14.71 5.02
N LYS A 132 4.89 15.83 4.86
CA LYS A 132 4.61 16.41 3.56
C LYS A 132 5.89 16.76 2.81
N GLU A 133 6.86 17.39 3.48
CA GLU A 133 8.17 17.69 2.90
C GLU A 133 8.90 16.41 2.44
N LYS A 134 8.92 15.36 3.28
CA LYS A 134 9.51 14.06 2.92
C LYS A 134 8.84 13.45 1.69
N ILE A 135 7.51 13.40 1.66
CA ILE A 135 6.73 12.79 0.57
C ILE A 135 6.92 13.58 -0.73
N MET A 136 6.91 14.91 -0.65
CA MET A 136 7.11 15.78 -1.81
C MET A 136 8.53 15.71 -2.38
N ALA A 137 9.52 15.31 -1.56
CA ALA A 137 10.89 15.07 -2.00
C ALA A 137 11.08 13.72 -2.73
N PHE A 138 10.09 12.83 -2.72
CA PHE A 138 10.19 11.58 -3.45
C PHE A 138 10.14 11.79 -4.96
N ILE A 139 10.93 10.98 -5.67
CA ILE A 139 10.89 10.93 -7.13
C ILE A 139 9.51 10.41 -7.56
N LYS A 140 8.90 11.11 -8.52
CA LYS A 140 7.66 10.72 -9.17
C LYS A 140 7.97 10.39 -10.62
N VAL A 141 7.67 9.16 -11.05
CA VAL A 141 7.86 8.75 -12.44
C VAL A 141 6.74 9.26 -13.34
N SER A 142 5.52 9.43 -12.80
CA SER A 142 4.43 10.09 -13.50
C SER A 142 4.57 11.62 -13.42
N PRO A 143 4.62 12.34 -14.56
CA PRO A 143 4.63 13.79 -14.59
C PRO A 143 3.26 14.40 -14.22
N HIS A 144 2.19 13.61 -14.28
CA HIS A 144 0.82 14.06 -14.01
C HIS A 144 0.37 13.78 -12.57
N ALA A 145 1.18 13.09 -11.77
CA ALA A 145 0.83 12.75 -10.40
C ALA A 145 0.72 13.99 -9.51
N VAL A 146 -0.51 14.26 -9.08
CA VAL A 146 -0.86 15.26 -8.07
C VAL A 146 -0.98 14.56 -6.71
N ILE A 147 -0.23 15.05 -5.72
CA ILE A 147 -0.31 14.56 -4.35
C ILE A 147 -1.12 15.56 -3.53
N SER A 148 -2.20 15.09 -2.90
CA SER A 148 -3.05 15.88 -2.02
C SER A 148 -2.95 15.37 -0.58
N PHE A 149 -3.13 16.29 0.36
CA PHE A 149 -2.97 16.02 1.78
C PHE A 149 -4.20 16.53 2.54
N SER A 150 -4.77 15.70 3.39
CA SER A 150 -5.88 16.10 4.25
C SER A 150 -5.79 15.47 5.64
N THR A 151 -6.57 15.99 6.59
CA THR A 151 -6.63 15.50 7.97
C THR A 151 -8.03 14.98 8.27
N TYR A 152 -8.09 13.85 8.96
CA TYR A 152 -9.35 13.32 9.51
C TYR A 152 -9.63 13.87 10.92
#